data_AF-A0ABD2P5K3-F1
#
_entry.id   AF-A0ABD2P5K3-F1
#
_cell.length_a   1.000
_cell.length_b   1.000
_cell.length_c   1.000
_cell.angle_alpha   90.00
_cell.angle_beta   90.00
_cell.angle_gamma   90.00
#
_symmetry.space_group_name_H-M   'P 1'
#
loop_
_entity.id
_entity.type
_entity.pdbx_description
1 polymer ?
#
loop_
_entity_poly.entity_id
_entity_poly.type
_entity_poly.pdbx_seq_one_letter_code
_entity_poly.pdbx_strand_id
1 'polypeptide(L)'
;MRQPISSISTFESLYCRAKSNEKYLEQTPNVQKMLKSDKCYLCEEHEYALKDRRLAEDLQRKFIFHKSQKELMRRGRELDKQMNDEDNGKGDTKLIDKENIHPSKISEGVHVLVKVSSVKNKHYTYLGVAKSEVDEEGEVKIMFYKNVDDAGRQFKKVETDISYEPYDNILEIVPNPKIIEKGKRIYFDFDDPLNALEK
;
A
#
# COMPACT_ATOMS: atom_id res chain seq x y z
N MET A 1 11.13 -49.36 44.39
CA MET A 1 10.70 -47.97 44.64
C MET A 1 10.70 -47.23 43.30
N ARG A 2 9.54 -46.77 42.82
CA ARG A 2 9.42 -45.98 41.58
C ARG A 2 9.38 -44.50 41.97
N GLN A 3 10.30 -43.69 41.45
CA GLN A 3 10.28 -42.25 41.67
C GLN A 3 9.14 -41.60 40.88
N PRO A 4 8.42 -40.61 41.44
CA PRO A 4 7.40 -39.88 40.71
C PRO A 4 8.05 -38.94 39.69
N ILE A 5 7.57 -39.00 38.46
CA ILE A 5 7.98 -38.10 37.38
C ILE A 5 7.53 -36.68 37.77
N SER A 6 8.50 -35.79 37.94
CA SER A 6 8.28 -34.38 38.20
C SER A 6 7.55 -33.72 37.03
N SER A 7 6.44 -33.05 37.37
CA SER A 7 5.75 -31.99 36.63
C SER A 7 5.37 -32.25 35.17
N ILE A 8 4.07 -32.30 34.90
CA ILE A 8 3.45 -32.32 33.56
C ILE A 8 3.96 -31.17 32.66
N SER A 9 4.41 -30.04 33.23
CA SER A 9 4.90 -28.87 32.49
C SER A 9 6.21 -29.08 31.72
N THR A 10 7.09 -30.01 32.14
CA THR A 10 8.33 -30.30 31.39
C THR A 10 8.07 -31.16 30.16
N PHE A 11 7.01 -31.98 30.17
CA PHE A 11 6.65 -32.85 29.06
C PHE A 11 6.01 -32.09 27.88
N GLU A 12 5.22 -31.05 28.17
CA GLU A 12 4.56 -30.22 27.14
C GLU A 12 5.56 -29.32 26.38
N SER A 13 6.64 -28.86 27.03
CA SER A 13 7.67 -28.06 26.35
C SER A 13 8.50 -28.87 25.34
N LEU A 14 8.67 -30.18 25.57
CA LEU A 14 9.39 -31.08 24.67
C LEU A 14 8.57 -31.39 23.41
N TYR A 15 7.24 -31.47 23.51
CA TYR A 15 6.35 -31.70 22.38
C TYR A 15 6.39 -30.54 21.36
N CYS A 16 6.44 -29.29 21.86
CA CYS A 16 6.57 -28.12 20.99
C CYS A 16 7.97 -28.00 20.37
N ARG A 17 9.04 -28.33 21.11
CA ARG A 17 10.42 -28.34 20.57
C ARG A 17 10.65 -29.42 19.51
N ALA A 18 10.02 -30.59 19.65
CA ALA A 18 10.18 -31.70 18.71
C ALA A 18 9.54 -31.42 17.35
N LYS A 19 8.45 -30.65 17.28
CA LYS A 19 7.83 -30.26 16.00
C LYS A 19 8.62 -29.20 15.23
N SER A 20 9.39 -28.36 15.91
CA SER A 20 10.23 -27.32 15.29
C SER A 20 11.59 -27.82 14.79
N ASN A 21 12.02 -29.02 15.17
CA ASN A 21 13.30 -29.60 14.78
C ASN A 21 13.09 -31.04 14.26
N GLU A 22 13.03 -31.22 12.94
CA GLU A 22 12.92 -32.54 12.28
C GLU A 22 14.05 -33.53 12.68
N LYS A 23 15.14 -33.04 13.27
CA LYS A 23 16.34 -33.82 13.60
C LYS A 23 16.25 -34.76 14.82
N TYR A 24 15.13 -34.78 15.56
CA TYR A 24 14.99 -35.57 16.79
C TYR A 24 13.98 -36.72 16.71
N LEU A 25 13.45 -37.04 15.53
CA LEU A 25 12.33 -37.99 15.37
C LEU A 25 12.71 -39.47 15.24
N GLU A 26 13.95 -39.84 15.55
CA GLU A 26 14.32 -41.26 15.61
C GLU A 26 14.45 -41.71 17.07
N GLN A 27 13.74 -42.78 17.42
CA GLN A 27 13.99 -43.68 18.57
C GLN A 27 13.09 -43.62 19.82
N THR A 28 11.78 -43.34 19.73
CA THR A 28 10.86 -43.92 20.76
C THR A 28 9.52 -44.42 20.20
N PRO A 29 9.17 -45.71 20.42
CA PRO A 29 7.96 -46.32 19.86
C PRO A 29 6.64 -45.86 20.50
N ASN A 30 6.69 -45.03 21.55
CA ASN A 30 5.50 -44.58 22.27
C ASN A 30 4.94 -43.23 21.78
N VAL A 31 5.66 -42.52 20.90
CA VAL A 31 5.24 -41.21 20.36
C VAL A 31 4.27 -41.35 19.17
N GLN A 32 4.27 -42.50 18.49
CA GLN A 32 3.40 -42.75 17.33
C GLN A 32 1.89 -42.73 17.65
N LYS A 33 1.50 -42.96 18.91
CA LYS A 33 0.07 -42.94 19.31
C LYS A 33 -0.49 -41.55 19.61
N MET A 34 0.33 -40.51 19.71
CA MET A 34 -0.13 -39.13 19.99
C MET A 34 -0.38 -38.29 18.72
N LEU A 35 -0.15 -38.83 17.52
CA LEU A 35 -0.28 -38.13 16.24
C LEU A 35 -1.72 -37.94 15.73
N LYS A 36 -2.75 -38.11 16.57
CA LYS A 36 -4.17 -38.05 16.15
C LYS A 36 -5.04 -37.02 16.91
N SER A 37 -4.42 -36.07 17.61
CA SER A 37 -5.11 -34.88 18.10
C SER A 37 -4.72 -33.70 17.22
N ASP A 38 -5.65 -33.24 16.39
CA ASP A 38 -5.34 -32.41 15.23
C ASP A 38 -4.85 -31.00 15.54
N LYS A 39 -5.03 -30.47 16.75
CA LYS A 39 -4.69 -29.07 17.06
C LYS A 39 -4.20 -28.91 18.49
N CYS A 40 -2.93 -28.59 18.66
CA CYS A 40 -2.38 -28.14 19.93
C CYS A 40 -2.63 -26.63 20.05
N TYR A 41 -3.36 -26.21 21.10
CA TYR A 41 -3.72 -24.82 21.36
C TYR A 41 -2.49 -23.88 21.38
N LEU A 42 -1.36 -24.34 21.92
CA LEU A 42 -0.09 -23.59 21.92
C LEU A 42 0.51 -23.41 20.52
N CYS A 43 0.27 -24.35 19.59
CA CYS A 43 0.70 -24.20 18.21
C CYS A 43 -0.17 -23.18 17.46
N GLU A 44 -1.47 -23.10 17.77
CA GLU A 44 -2.36 -22.10 17.18
C GLU A 44 -2.00 -20.69 17.67
N GLU A 45 -1.80 -20.49 18.98
CA GLU A 45 -1.35 -19.19 19.53
C GLU A 45 0.00 -18.76 18.93
N HIS A 46 0.94 -19.70 18.75
CA HIS A 46 2.21 -19.41 18.10
C HIS A 46 2.05 -19.06 16.61
N GLU A 47 1.13 -19.71 15.89
CA GLU A 47 0.83 -19.38 14.50
C GLU A 47 0.19 -17.99 14.36
N TYR A 48 -0.74 -17.62 15.27
CA TYR A 48 -1.31 -16.28 15.35
C TYR A 48 -0.25 -15.22 15.64
N ALA A 49 0.61 -15.46 16.64
CA ALA A 49 1.70 -14.55 16.97
C ALA A 49 2.68 -14.35 15.79
N LEU A 50 2.96 -15.41 15.02
CA LEU A 50 3.78 -15.31 13.80
C LEU A 50 3.08 -14.51 12.70
N LYS A 51 1.77 -14.65 12.53
CA LYS A 51 0.99 -13.87 11.55
C LYS A 51 0.96 -12.39 11.92
N ASP A 52 0.72 -12.07 13.19
CA ASP A 52 0.73 -10.70 13.69
C ASP A 52 2.11 -10.05 13.53
N ARG A 53 3.18 -10.81 13.82
CA ARG A 53 4.55 -10.31 13.62
C ARG A 53 4.84 -10.02 12.14
N ARG A 54 4.41 -10.89 11.23
CA ARG A 54 4.56 -10.66 9.78
C ARG A 54 3.76 -9.43 9.32
N LEU A 55 2.54 -9.26 9.82
CA LEU A 55 1.70 -8.10 9.50
C LEU A 55 2.36 -6.81 9.98
N ALA A 56 2.92 -6.81 11.20
CA ALA A 56 3.66 -5.68 11.75
C ALA A 56 4.93 -5.36 10.95
N GLU A 57 5.71 -6.38 10.57
CA GLU A 57 6.89 -6.23 9.72
C GLU A 57 6.53 -5.64 8.34
N ASP A 58 5.41 -6.08 7.73
CA ASP A 58 4.93 -5.53 6.45
C ASP A 58 4.44 -4.08 6.57
N LEU A 59 3.72 -3.74 7.64
CA LEU A 59 3.33 -2.36 7.93
C LEU A 59 4.55 -1.47 8.13
N GLN A 60 5.55 -1.95 8.86
CA GLN A 60 6.79 -1.21 9.10
C GLN A 60 7.58 -1.01 7.79
N ARG A 61 7.61 -2.00 6.89
CA ARG A 61 8.20 -1.87 5.55
C ARG A 61 7.48 -0.82 4.72
N LYS A 62 6.14 -0.82 4.71
CA LYS A 62 5.34 0.19 4.00
C LYS A 62 5.61 1.60 4.55
N PHE A 63 5.69 1.74 5.87
CA PHE A 63 5.99 3.02 6.51
C PHE A 63 7.38 3.53 6.14
N ILE A 64 8.41 2.67 6.20
CA ILE A 64 9.79 3.03 5.83
C ILE A 64 9.85 3.42 4.34
N PHE A 65 9.14 2.69 3.48
CA PHE A 65 9.07 3.00 2.05
C PHE A 65 8.39 4.35 1.78
N HIS A 66 7.26 4.64 2.45
CA HIS A 66 6.59 5.92 2.34
C HIS A 66 7.47 7.07 2.85
N LYS A 67 8.14 6.88 3.99
CA LYS A 67 9.07 7.87 4.55
C LYS A 67 10.25 8.15 3.62
N SER A 68 10.85 7.11 3.04
CA SER A 68 11.98 7.28 2.11
C SER A 68 11.56 7.95 0.81
N GLN A 69 10.37 7.66 0.29
CA GLN A 69 9.81 8.41 -0.84
C GLN A 69 9.59 9.89 -0.51
N LYS A 70 9.03 10.19 0.68
CA LYS A 70 8.84 11.58 1.14
C LYS A 70 10.17 12.34 1.24
N GLU A 71 11.23 11.72 1.76
CA GLU A 71 12.57 12.32 1.79
C GLU A 71 13.17 12.52 0.39
N LEU A 72 12.98 11.57 -0.52
CA LEU A 72 13.51 11.66 -1.88
C LEU A 72 12.82 12.78 -2.67
N MET A 73 11.51 12.95 -2.49
CA MET A 73 10.74 14.07 -3.06
C MET A 73 11.18 15.42 -2.47
N ARG A 74 11.48 15.50 -1.18
CA ARG A 74 12.03 16.72 -0.56
C ARG A 74 13.40 17.11 -1.15
N ARG A 75 14.32 16.14 -1.32
CA ARG A 75 15.63 16.41 -1.95
C ARG A 75 15.52 16.79 -3.42
N GLY A 76 14.59 16.18 -4.17
CA GLY A 76 14.33 16.57 -5.56
C GLY A 76 13.97 18.05 -5.67
N ARG A 77 13.11 18.54 -4.77
CA ARG A 77 12.71 19.96 -4.72
C ARG A 77 13.87 20.91 -4.37
N GLU A 78 14.82 20.47 -3.55
CA GLU A 78 16.02 21.27 -3.23
C GLU A 78 16.95 21.39 -4.43
N LEU A 79 17.10 20.32 -5.22
CA LEU A 79 17.89 20.34 -6.46
C LEU A 79 17.24 21.18 -7.56
N ASP A 80 15.92 21.06 -7.75
CA ASP A 80 15.19 21.88 -8.73
C ASP A 80 15.25 23.38 -8.39
N LYS A 81 15.26 23.74 -7.09
CA LYS A 81 15.48 25.13 -6.67
C LYS A 81 16.89 25.62 -6.99
N GLN A 82 17.91 24.79 -6.76
CA GLN A 82 19.30 25.15 -7.06
C GLN A 82 19.56 25.30 -8.56
N MET A 83 18.90 24.51 -9.41
CA MET A 83 19.07 24.60 -10.87
C MET A 83 18.36 25.82 -11.50
N ASN A 84 17.28 26.31 -10.89
CA ASN A 84 16.56 27.48 -11.41
C ASN A 84 17.23 28.82 -11.06
N ASP A 85 18.15 28.84 -10.10
CA ASP A 85 18.92 30.05 -9.77
C ASP A 85 20.14 30.23 -10.71
N GLU A 86 20.51 29.22 -11.51
CA GLU A 86 21.69 29.25 -12.39
C GLU A 86 21.39 29.43 -13.89
N ASP A 87 20.17 29.17 -14.38
CA ASP A 87 19.88 29.17 -15.83
C ASP A 87 18.88 30.25 -16.26
N ASN A 88 19.37 31.48 -16.32
CA ASN A 88 18.72 32.58 -17.02
C ASN A 88 19.03 32.47 -18.52
N GLY A 89 18.43 31.51 -19.24
CA GLY A 89 18.79 31.33 -20.65
C GLY A 89 18.13 30.21 -21.46
N LYS A 90 16.88 30.44 -21.89
CA LYS A 90 16.24 29.80 -23.08
C LYS A 90 16.19 28.27 -23.11
N GLY A 91 15.03 27.73 -22.75
CA GLY A 91 14.61 26.38 -23.14
C GLY A 91 13.09 26.30 -23.24
N ASP A 92 12.57 26.40 -24.46
CA ASP A 92 11.17 26.15 -24.81
C ASP A 92 10.78 24.70 -24.48
N THR A 93 10.46 24.43 -23.23
CA THR A 93 9.59 23.31 -22.86
C THR A 93 8.19 23.87 -22.77
N LYS A 94 7.30 23.36 -23.63
CA LYS A 94 5.88 23.69 -23.63
C LYS A 94 5.34 23.59 -22.20
N LEU A 95 5.19 24.76 -21.58
CA LEU A 95 4.37 24.99 -20.41
C LEU A 95 2.95 24.59 -20.85
N ILE A 96 2.53 23.37 -20.54
CA ILE A 96 1.11 23.08 -20.47
C ILE A 96 0.62 24.00 -19.37
N ASP A 97 -0.18 24.98 -19.77
CA ASP A 97 -0.75 26.00 -18.92
C ASP A 97 -1.27 25.35 -17.63
N LYS A 98 -0.52 25.53 -16.54
CA LYS A 98 -0.95 25.24 -15.17
C LYS A 98 -2.03 26.25 -14.77
N GLU A 99 -3.10 26.34 -15.56
CA GLU A 99 -4.23 27.20 -15.26
C GLU A 99 -4.98 26.62 -14.05
N ASN A 100 -4.52 27.02 -12.86
CA ASN A 100 -5.35 27.30 -11.69
C ASN A 100 -6.24 26.13 -11.22
N ILE A 101 -5.64 24.95 -11.05
CA ILE A 101 -6.04 24.14 -9.89
C ILE A 101 -5.73 25.05 -8.69
N HIS A 102 -6.73 25.23 -7.82
CA HIS A 102 -6.58 25.98 -6.59
C HIS A 102 -6.94 25.01 -5.46
N PRO A 103 -6.24 25.02 -4.32
CA PRO A 103 -6.51 24.11 -3.20
C PRO A 103 -8.00 24.07 -2.80
N SER A 104 -8.68 25.23 -2.85
CA SER A 104 -10.12 25.34 -2.52
C SER A 104 -11.07 24.61 -3.48
N LYS A 105 -10.60 24.18 -4.66
CA LYS A 105 -11.40 23.37 -5.60
C LYS A 105 -11.27 21.88 -5.33
N ILE A 106 -10.38 21.47 -4.43
CA ILE A 106 -10.19 20.08 -4.04
C ILE A 106 -10.92 19.87 -2.72
N SER A 107 -11.97 19.06 -2.78
CA SER A 107 -12.75 18.65 -1.64
C SER A 107 -13.18 17.19 -1.81
N GLU A 108 -13.80 16.63 -0.78
CA GLU A 108 -14.25 15.24 -0.83
C GLU A 108 -15.15 14.96 -2.05
N GLY A 109 -14.81 13.92 -2.80
CA GLY A 109 -15.55 13.49 -3.99
C GLY A 109 -15.03 14.05 -5.32
N VAL A 110 -14.09 15.01 -5.30
CA VAL A 110 -13.46 15.53 -6.51
C VAL A 110 -12.52 14.49 -7.11
N HIS A 111 -12.62 14.28 -8.43
CA HIS A 111 -11.77 13.34 -9.16
C HIS A 111 -10.54 14.07 -9.71
N VAL A 112 -9.37 13.47 -9.55
CA VAL A 112 -8.09 14.09 -9.89
C VAL A 112 -7.13 13.13 -10.55
N LEU A 113 -6.29 13.64 -11.44
CA LEU A 113 -5.10 12.94 -11.92
C LEU A 113 -3.90 13.33 -11.05
N VAL A 114 -3.18 12.32 -10.59
CA VAL A 114 -2.08 12.49 -9.63
C VAL A 114 -0.80 11.89 -10.20
N LYS A 115 0.28 12.66 -10.15
CA LYS A 115 1.62 12.22 -10.52
C LYS A 115 2.29 11.53 -9.34
N VAL A 116 2.45 10.21 -9.42
CA VAL A 116 3.15 9.43 -8.40
C VAL A 116 4.53 9.04 -8.93
N SER A 117 5.57 9.45 -8.19
CA SER A 117 6.96 9.16 -8.51
C SER A 117 7.37 7.78 -7.99
N SER A 118 7.94 6.94 -8.85
CA SER A 118 8.47 5.63 -8.45
C SER A 118 9.99 5.66 -8.26
N VAL A 119 10.52 4.67 -7.51
CA VAL A 119 11.92 4.48 -7.09
C VAL A 119 12.96 4.56 -8.24
N LYS A 120 12.53 4.47 -9.50
CA LYS A 120 13.40 4.50 -10.69
C LYS A 120 13.26 5.79 -11.53
N ASN A 121 12.87 6.92 -10.94
CA ASN A 121 12.58 8.18 -11.64
C ASN A 121 11.53 8.04 -12.76
N LYS A 122 10.67 7.01 -12.66
CA LYS A 122 9.51 6.86 -13.54
C LYS A 122 8.33 7.52 -12.84
N HIS A 123 7.70 8.46 -13.53
CA HIS A 123 6.46 9.07 -13.08
C HIS A 123 5.29 8.32 -13.70
N TYR A 124 4.32 7.98 -12.87
CA TYR A 124 3.06 7.38 -13.30
C TYR A 124 1.94 8.36 -12.97
N THR A 125 0.97 8.45 -13.86
CA THR A 125 -0.24 9.24 -13.63
C THR A 125 -1.34 8.28 -13.22
N TYR A 126 -1.89 8.48 -12.03
CA TYR A 126 -2.99 7.69 -11.50
C TYR A 126 -4.25 8.54 -11.39
N LEU A 127 -5.40 7.89 -11.61
CA LEU A 127 -6.69 8.48 -11.31
C LEU A 127 -7.03 8.26 -9.84
N GLY A 128 -7.46 9.31 -9.16
CA GLY A 128 -7.88 9.29 -7.78
C GLY A 128 -9.17 10.07 -7.52
N VAL A 129 -9.77 9.83 -6.36
CA VAL A 129 -10.82 10.68 -5.78
C VAL A 129 -10.34 11.21 -4.44
N ALA A 130 -10.48 12.51 -4.25
CA ALA A 130 -10.19 13.17 -2.99
C ALA A 130 -11.17 12.70 -1.90
N LYS A 131 -10.62 12.39 -0.74
CA LYS A 131 -11.33 11.98 0.48
C LYS A 131 -11.26 13.05 1.58
N SER A 132 -10.49 14.10 1.34
CA SER A 132 -10.37 15.26 2.20
C SER A 132 -10.11 16.50 1.34
N GLU A 133 -10.21 17.67 1.96
CA GLU A 133 -9.64 18.90 1.44
C GLU A 133 -8.09 18.88 1.57
N VAL A 134 -7.43 19.89 1.03
CA VAL A 134 -5.99 20.12 1.23
C VAL A 134 -5.75 20.52 2.68
N ASP A 135 -4.91 19.79 3.39
CA ASP A 135 -4.59 20.07 4.78
C ASP A 135 -3.56 21.20 4.94
N GLU A 136 -3.23 21.53 6.19
CA GLU A 136 -2.25 22.57 6.55
C GLU A 136 -0.82 22.22 6.08
N GLU A 137 -0.51 20.94 5.86
CA GLU A 137 0.78 20.48 5.32
C GLU A 137 0.81 20.50 3.79
N GLY A 138 -0.31 20.85 3.14
CA GLY A 138 -0.46 20.85 1.70
C GLY A 138 -0.67 19.44 1.11
N GLU A 139 -1.10 18.47 1.92
CA GLU A 139 -1.40 17.11 1.51
C GLU A 139 -2.91 16.89 1.33
N VAL A 140 -3.27 15.97 0.44
CA VAL A 140 -4.65 15.56 0.16
C VAL A 140 -4.74 14.06 0.33
N LYS A 141 -5.77 13.60 1.05
CA LYS A 141 -6.08 12.18 1.13
C LYS A 141 -6.77 11.73 -0.16
N ILE A 142 -6.13 10.84 -0.91
CA ILE A 142 -6.61 10.37 -2.20
C ILE A 142 -6.84 8.86 -2.16
N MET A 143 -7.99 8.41 -2.65
CA MET A 143 -8.28 7.01 -2.94
C MET A 143 -8.09 6.76 -4.43
N PHE A 144 -7.24 5.80 -4.79
CA PHE A 144 -6.93 5.52 -6.18
C PHE A 144 -7.94 4.59 -6.84
N TYR A 145 -8.07 4.77 -8.14
CA TYR A 145 -8.81 3.91 -9.02
C TYR A 145 -7.88 2.89 -9.67
N LYS A 146 -8.47 1.77 -10.08
CA LYS A 146 -7.87 0.79 -10.96
C LYS A 146 -8.55 0.83 -12.33
N ASN A 147 -7.79 1.02 -13.39
CA ASN A 147 -8.25 0.90 -14.77
C ASN A 147 -8.63 -0.56 -15.03
N VAL A 148 -9.81 -0.76 -15.60
CA VAL A 148 -10.36 -2.08 -15.92
C VAL A 148 -10.55 -2.28 -17.41
N ASP A 149 -10.22 -1.28 -18.22
CA ASP A 149 -10.42 -1.28 -19.67
C ASP A 149 -9.15 -0.82 -20.40
N ASP A 150 -8.89 -1.41 -21.56
CA ASP A 150 -7.72 -1.11 -22.37
C ASP A 150 -7.80 0.29 -23.02
N ALA A 151 -9.02 0.86 -23.11
CA ALA A 151 -9.24 2.20 -23.64
C ALA A 151 -8.99 3.33 -22.62
N GLY A 152 -8.75 3.02 -21.34
CA GLY A 152 -8.48 4.04 -20.31
C GLY A 152 -9.71 4.88 -19.92
N ARG A 153 -10.92 4.33 -20.09
CA ARG A 153 -12.19 5.02 -19.79
C ARG A 153 -12.93 4.47 -18.58
N GLN A 154 -12.78 3.17 -18.30
CA GLN A 154 -13.46 2.54 -17.17
C GLN A 154 -12.51 2.24 -16.04
N PHE A 155 -12.95 2.63 -14.86
CA PHE A 155 -12.19 2.51 -13.64
C PHE A 155 -13.04 1.90 -12.53
N LYS A 156 -12.36 1.29 -11.55
CA LYS A 156 -12.97 0.75 -10.34
C LYS A 156 -12.26 1.33 -9.12
N LYS A 157 -13.03 1.75 -8.11
CA LYS A 157 -12.47 2.15 -6.82
C LYS A 157 -11.76 0.98 -6.16
N VAL A 158 -10.57 1.23 -5.63
CA VAL A 158 -9.88 0.30 -4.75
C VAL A 158 -9.89 0.90 -3.35
N GLU A 159 -10.86 0.49 -2.52
CA GLU A 159 -11.08 1.11 -1.20
C GLU A 159 -9.86 1.01 -0.26
N THR A 160 -9.01 0.00 -0.48
CA THR A 160 -7.78 -0.21 0.28
C THR A 160 -6.60 0.62 -0.21
N ASP A 161 -6.70 1.23 -1.38
CA ASP A 161 -5.62 2.00 -2.01
C ASP A 161 -5.82 3.49 -1.73
N ILE A 162 -5.40 3.90 -0.54
CA ILE A 162 -5.48 5.27 -0.05
C ILE A 162 -4.07 5.76 0.27
N SER A 163 -3.72 6.94 -0.22
CA SER A 163 -2.45 7.61 0.06
C SER A 163 -2.67 9.09 0.36
N TYR A 164 -1.69 9.72 0.99
CA TYR A 164 -1.65 11.17 1.20
C TYR A 164 -0.65 11.74 0.19
N GLU A 165 -1.15 12.57 -0.70
CA GLU A 165 -0.36 13.12 -1.80
C GLU A 165 -0.25 14.64 -1.68
N PRO A 166 0.93 15.21 -1.90
CA PRO A 166 1.09 16.66 -1.97
C PRO A 166 0.17 17.24 -3.04
N TYR A 167 -0.41 18.40 -2.76
CA TYR A 167 -1.18 19.19 -3.71
C TYR A 167 -0.42 19.39 -5.03
N ASP A 168 0.89 19.61 -4.97
CA ASP A 168 1.77 19.78 -6.13
C ASP A 168 1.79 18.57 -7.09
N ASN A 169 1.44 17.37 -6.60
CA ASN A 169 1.37 16.16 -7.42
C ASN A 169 0.05 16.06 -8.20
N ILE A 170 -0.94 16.90 -7.89
CA ILE A 170 -2.23 16.92 -8.60
C ILE A 170 -2.03 17.66 -9.93
N LEU A 171 -2.22 16.92 -11.01
CA LEU A 171 -2.03 17.40 -12.38
C LEU A 171 -3.28 18.07 -12.94
N GLU A 172 -4.45 17.50 -12.64
CA GLU A 172 -5.72 17.90 -13.25
C GLU A 172 -6.90 17.50 -12.35
N ILE A 173 -7.95 18.32 -12.35
CA ILE A 173 -9.28 17.93 -11.86
C ILE A 173 -10.06 17.40 -13.06
N VAL A 174 -10.46 16.12 -13.02
CA VAL A 174 -11.20 15.48 -14.10
C VAL A 174 -12.72 15.57 -13.84
N PRO A 175 -13.55 15.55 -14.91
CA PRO A 175 -15.00 15.58 -14.76
C PRO A 175 -15.50 14.39 -13.95
N ASN A 176 -16.72 14.51 -13.40
CA ASN A 176 -17.31 13.40 -12.68
C ASN A 176 -17.65 12.24 -13.65
N PRO A 177 -17.27 11.00 -13.31
CA PRO A 177 -17.58 9.84 -14.12
C PRO A 177 -19.08 9.51 -14.09
N LYS A 178 -19.53 8.83 -15.14
CA LYS A 178 -20.80 8.12 -15.15
C LYS A 178 -20.66 6.82 -14.37
N ILE A 179 -21.56 6.58 -13.43
CA ILE A 179 -21.55 5.37 -12.62
C ILE A 179 -22.32 4.28 -13.35
N ILE A 180 -21.66 3.17 -13.66
CA ILE A 180 -22.25 2.01 -14.31
C ILE A 180 -22.27 0.84 -13.34
N GLU A 181 -23.46 0.36 -13.01
CA GLU A 181 -23.64 -0.82 -12.17
C GLU A 181 -23.88 -2.06 -13.02
N LYS A 182 -23.02 -3.06 -12.87
CA LYS A 182 -23.18 -4.39 -13.50
C LYS A 182 -23.24 -5.46 -12.42
N GLY A 183 -24.44 -5.80 -11.99
CA GLY A 183 -24.67 -6.69 -10.84
C GLY A 183 -24.14 -6.05 -9.56
N LYS A 184 -23.24 -6.73 -8.83
CA LYS A 184 -22.59 -6.20 -7.61
C LYS A 184 -21.37 -5.32 -7.89
N ARG A 185 -21.01 -5.11 -9.16
CA ARG A 185 -19.80 -4.37 -9.54
C ARG A 185 -20.17 -2.96 -9.98
N ILE A 186 -19.47 -1.98 -9.42
CA ILE A 186 -19.62 -0.56 -9.74
C ILE A 186 -18.39 -0.13 -10.55
N TYR A 187 -18.65 0.48 -11.69
CA TYR A 187 -17.64 1.03 -12.60
C TYR A 187 -17.85 2.54 -12.76
N PHE A 188 -16.74 3.24 -12.96
CA PHE A 188 -16.69 4.68 -13.16
C PHE A 188 -16.18 4.93 -14.58
N ASP A 189 -17.08 5.40 -15.44
CA ASP A 189 -16.88 5.56 -16.88
C ASP A 189 -16.72 7.03 -17.22
N PHE A 190 -15.63 7.36 -17.93
CA PHE A 190 -15.35 8.72 -18.38
C PHE A 190 -15.58 8.81 -19.90
N ASP A 191 -16.18 9.91 -20.33
CA ASP A 191 -16.52 10.13 -21.74
C ASP A 191 -15.27 10.16 -22.62
N ASP A 192 -14.21 10.80 -22.11
CA ASP A 192 -12.90 10.87 -22.75
C ASP A 192 -11.90 9.91 -22.08
N PRO A 193 -10.99 9.29 -22.86
CA PRO A 193 -9.95 8.43 -22.31
C PRO A 193 -8.99 9.25 -21.46
N LEU A 194 -8.79 8.83 -20.22
CA LEU A 194 -7.88 9.49 -19.30
C LEU A 194 -6.47 8.93 -19.47
N ASN A 195 -5.46 9.82 -19.43
CA ASN A 195 -4.06 9.43 -19.49
C ASN A 195 -3.56 8.91 -18.13
N ALA A 196 -4.25 7.91 -17.59
CA ALA A 196 -3.86 7.19 -16.38
C ALA A 196 -3.04 5.96 -16.78
N LEU A 197 -1.71 6.05 -16.59
CA LEU A 197 -0.78 4.97 -16.91
C LEU A 197 -0.64 4.06 -15.68
N GLU A 198 -1.47 3.02 -15.63
CA GLU A 198 -1.23 1.90 -14.74
C GLU A 198 -0.10 1.02 -15.27
N LYS A 199 0.59 0.37 -14.33
CA LYS A 199 1.81 -0.39 -14.56
C LYS A 199 1.51 -1.86 -14.79
#